data_AF-A0A2E6G2G9-F1
#
_entry.id   AF-A0A2E6G2G9-F1
#
_cell.length_a   1.000
_cell.length_b   1.000
_cell.length_c   1.000
_cell.angle_alpha   90.00
_cell.angle_beta   90.00
_cell.angle_gamma   90.00
#
_symmetry.space_group_name_H-M   'P 1'
#
loop_
_entity.id
_entity.type
_entity.pdbx_description
1 polymer ?
#
loop_
_entity_poly.entity_id
_entity_poly.type
_entity_poly.pdbx_seq_one_letter_code
_entity_poly.pdbx_strand_id
1 'polypeptide(L)'
;MISMRIPEDHLLELDQLVGLDGMRNRSDVIRTAIRKYLSDEHLISGDKVEVNLGPDLSSRMEDFCKLHGEKPDSVLRQAAREHIRNVTLEDTKVTDLIYSRMNELRERSNDDSNAI
;
A
#
# COMPACT_ATOMS: atom_id res chain seq x y z
N MET A 1 1.42 22.31 -28.58
CA MET A 1 0.94 21.12 -29.32
C MET A 1 1.96 20.01 -29.07
N ILE A 2 1.52 18.83 -28.67
CA ILE A 2 2.39 17.68 -28.40
C ILE A 2 2.16 16.66 -29.53
N SER A 3 3.23 16.08 -30.07
CA SER A 3 3.15 15.01 -31.06
C SER A 3 3.52 13.69 -30.38
N MET A 4 2.69 12.66 -30.56
CA MET A 4 2.87 11.32 -30.01
C MET A 4 2.53 10.30 -31.08
N ARG A 5 3.31 9.23 -31.18
CA ARG A 5 3.02 8.11 -32.09
C ARG A 5 2.10 7.12 -31.39
N ILE A 6 0.95 6.84 -32.01
CA ILE A 6 -0.04 5.90 -31.52
C ILE A 6 -0.20 4.81 -32.61
N PRO A 7 -0.11 3.52 -32.24
CA PRO A 7 -0.44 2.40 -33.12
C PRO A 7 -1.85 2.49 -33.73
N GLU A 8 -2.05 1.88 -34.90
CA GLU A 8 -3.28 2.01 -35.68
C GLU A 8 -4.49 1.32 -35.02
N ASP A 9 -4.27 0.19 -34.35
CA ASP A 9 -5.25 -0.51 -33.53
C ASP A 9 -5.78 0.37 -32.38
N HIS A 10 -4.90 1.04 -31.65
CA HIS A 10 -5.32 1.96 -30.58
C HIS A 10 -6.01 3.23 -31.11
N LEU A 11 -5.67 3.69 -32.32
CA LEU A 11 -6.39 4.80 -32.96
C LEU A 11 -7.83 4.43 -33.27
N LEU A 12 -8.08 3.19 -33.71
CA LEU A 12 -9.42 2.68 -33.97
C LEU A 12 -10.24 2.60 -32.68
N GLU A 13 -9.63 2.15 -31.57
CA GLU A 13 -10.28 2.14 -30.26
C GLU A 13 -10.65 3.56 -29.80
N LEU A 14 -9.75 4.54 -29.99
CA LEU A 14 -10.03 5.94 -29.67
C LEU A 14 -11.18 6.51 -30.51
N ASP A 15 -11.30 6.10 -31.77
CA ASP A 15 -12.41 6.51 -32.64
C ASP A 15 -13.76 5.99 -32.17
N GLN A 16 -13.81 4.75 -31.67
CA GLN A 16 -15.06 4.19 -31.12
C GLN A 16 -15.58 4.96 -29.91
N LEU A 17 -14.69 5.65 -29.20
CA LEU A 17 -15.02 6.50 -28.06
C LEU A 17 -15.46 7.91 -28.47
N VAL A 18 -15.23 8.32 -29.72
CA VAL A 18 -15.69 9.62 -30.23
C VAL A 18 -17.22 9.58 -30.37
N GLY A 19 -17.88 10.60 -29.83
CA GLY A 19 -19.35 10.70 -29.77
C GLY A 19 -19.95 10.12 -28.50
N LEU A 20 -19.19 9.35 -27.71
CA LEU A 20 -19.61 8.88 -26.38
C LEU A 20 -19.30 9.94 -25.31
N ASP A 21 -20.16 10.06 -24.29
CA ASP A 21 -19.99 11.00 -23.16
C ASP A 21 -19.69 12.47 -23.58
N GLY A 22 -20.18 12.89 -24.75
CA GLY A 22 -19.99 14.25 -25.27
C GLY A 22 -18.59 14.55 -25.84
N MET A 23 -17.75 13.53 -26.04
CA MET A 23 -16.43 13.68 -26.67
C MET A 23 -16.59 13.92 -28.17
N ARG A 24 -16.06 15.03 -28.70
CA ARG A 24 -16.32 15.44 -30.10
C ARG A 24 -15.24 15.01 -31.08
N ASN A 25 -14.05 14.71 -30.57
CA ASN A 25 -12.88 14.35 -31.37
C ASN A 25 -11.91 13.51 -30.53
N ARG A 26 -10.95 12.85 -31.20
CA ARG A 26 -9.91 12.04 -30.55
C ARG A 26 -9.13 12.83 -29.49
N SER A 27 -8.89 14.13 -29.70
CA SER A 27 -8.18 14.96 -28.74
C SER A 27 -8.95 15.16 -27.44
N ASP A 28 -10.29 15.21 -27.48
CA ASP A 28 -11.13 15.26 -26.28
C ASP A 28 -11.12 13.92 -25.53
N VAL A 29 -11.12 12.81 -26.28
CA VAL A 29 -10.96 11.46 -25.72
C VAL A 29 -9.62 11.36 -24.97
N ILE A 30 -8.53 11.71 -25.65
CA ILE A 30 -7.18 11.68 -25.09
C ILE A 30 -7.07 12.63 -23.89
N ARG A 31 -7.58 13.86 -23.99
CA ARG A 31 -7.54 14.83 -22.89
C ARG A 31 -8.31 14.34 -21.66
N THR A 32 -9.45 13.69 -21.88
CA THR A 32 -10.26 13.13 -20.79
C THR A 32 -9.56 11.93 -20.16
N ALA A 33 -8.97 11.05 -20.96
CA ALA A 33 -8.18 9.92 -20.46
C ALA A 33 -6.97 10.39 -19.65
N ILE A 34 -6.22 11.38 -20.14
CA ILE A 34 -5.09 11.99 -19.41
C ILE A 34 -5.60 12.65 -18.12
N ARG A 35 -6.71 13.39 -18.17
CA ARG A 35 -7.26 13.99 -16.94
C ARG A 35 -7.65 12.93 -15.94
N LYS A 36 -8.32 11.85 -16.36
CA LYS A 36 -8.65 10.71 -15.48
C LYS A 36 -7.37 10.11 -14.91
N TYR A 37 -6.38 9.81 -15.74
CA TYR A 37 -5.08 9.29 -15.32
C TYR A 37 -4.36 10.18 -14.30
N LEU A 38 -4.40 11.51 -14.48
CA LEU A 38 -3.79 12.47 -13.56
C LEU A 38 -4.63 12.77 -12.31
N SER A 39 -5.94 12.54 -12.36
CA SER A 39 -6.87 12.75 -11.24
C SER A 39 -7.09 11.49 -10.43
N ASP A 40 -6.86 10.32 -11.02
CA ASP A 40 -6.64 9.08 -10.30
C ASP A 40 -5.41 9.33 -9.44
N GLU A 41 -5.56 9.22 -8.12
CA GLU A 41 -4.62 9.62 -7.07
C GLU A 41 -3.27 8.85 -7.10
N HIS A 42 -3.04 8.11 -8.18
CA HIS A 42 -1.86 7.30 -8.50
C HIS A 42 -0.60 8.11 -8.82
N LEU A 43 -0.61 9.44 -8.81
CA LEU A 43 0.65 10.21 -8.79
C LEU A 43 1.29 10.32 -7.40
N ILE A 44 0.63 9.78 -6.36
CA ILE A 44 1.24 9.46 -5.06
C ILE A 44 1.26 7.91 -4.93
N SER A 45 1.72 7.20 -5.95
CA SER A 45 1.67 5.73 -5.93
C SER A 45 2.61 5.17 -4.86
N GLY A 46 2.05 4.65 -3.78
CA GLY A 46 2.69 3.55 -3.06
C GLY A 46 2.74 2.31 -3.97
N ASP A 47 3.58 1.34 -3.62
CA ASP A 47 3.63 0.06 -4.33
C ASP A 47 2.28 -0.65 -4.23
N LYS A 48 1.73 -1.08 -5.37
CA LYS A 48 0.51 -1.89 -5.42
C LYS A 48 0.88 -3.36 -5.23
N VAL A 49 0.36 -3.98 -4.19
CA VAL A 49 0.53 -5.42 -3.92
C VAL A 49 -0.81 -6.11 -4.12
N GLU A 50 -0.85 -7.08 -5.03
CA GLU A 50 -2.02 -7.96 -5.21
C GLU A 50 -1.81 -9.24 -4.41
N VAL A 51 -2.79 -9.59 -3.56
CA VAL A 51 -2.72 -10.75 -2.67
C VAL A 51 -3.94 -11.63 -2.85
N ASN A 52 -3.73 -12.95 -2.87
CA ASN A 52 -4.81 -13.92 -2.77
C ASN A 52 -5.03 -14.25 -1.29
N LEU A 53 -6.20 -13.87 -0.76
CA LEU A 53 -6.54 -14.07 0.65
C LEU A 53 -6.89 -15.54 0.98
N GLY A 54 -7.18 -16.36 -0.03
CA GLY A 54 -7.74 -17.70 0.17
C GLY A 54 -9.20 -17.66 0.67
N PRO A 55 -9.86 -18.82 0.77
CA PRO A 55 -11.30 -18.88 1.00
C PRO A 55 -11.76 -18.42 2.39
N ASP A 56 -11.05 -18.81 3.46
CA ASP A 56 -11.43 -18.46 4.84
C ASP A 56 -11.32 -16.95 5.10
N LEU A 57 -10.18 -16.34 4.77
CA LEU A 57 -9.97 -14.91 4.97
C LEU A 57 -10.85 -14.06 4.04
N SER A 58 -11.14 -14.54 2.81
CA SER A 58 -12.07 -13.84 1.90
C SER A 58 -13.48 -13.76 2.50
N SER A 59 -14.01 -14.86 3.08
CA SER A 59 -15.32 -14.85 3.73
C SER A 59 -15.36 -13.90 4.93
N ARG A 60 -14.33 -13.94 5.78
CA ARG A 60 -14.25 -13.05 6.95
C ARG A 60 -14.12 -11.58 6.55
N MET A 61 -13.34 -11.30 5.52
CA MET A 61 -13.18 -9.94 4.99
C MET A 61 -14.52 -9.42 4.45
N GLU A 62 -15.27 -10.25 3.73
CA GLU A 62 -16.59 -9.88 3.21
C GLU A 62 -17.56 -9.55 4.36
N ASP A 63 -17.64 -10.41 5.37
CA ASP A 63 -18.52 -10.20 6.53
C ASP A 63 -18.12 -8.94 7.30
N PHE A 64 -16.82 -8.73 7.53
CA PHE A 64 -16.30 -7.53 8.18
C PHE A 64 -16.66 -6.25 7.39
N CYS A 65 -16.43 -6.24 6.08
CA CYS A 65 -16.75 -5.09 5.23
C CYS A 65 -18.25 -4.78 5.23
N LYS A 66 -19.12 -5.80 5.25
CA LYS A 66 -20.58 -5.62 5.36
C LYS A 66 -20.99 -5.00 6.69
N LEU A 67 -20.39 -5.44 7.79
CA LEU A 67 -20.73 -4.96 9.14
C LEU A 67 -20.26 -3.52 9.39
N HIS A 68 -19.06 -3.19 8.90
CA HIS A 68 -18.42 -1.90 9.20
C HIS A 68 -18.57 -0.85 8.08
N GLY A 69 -19.10 -1.24 6.92
CA GLY A 69 -19.23 -0.35 5.76
C GLY A 69 -17.88 0.06 5.15
N GLU A 70 -16.82 -0.70 5.45
CA GLU A 70 -15.47 -0.44 4.99
C GLU A 70 -15.16 -1.16 3.67
N LYS A 71 -14.19 -0.62 2.93
CA LYS A 71 -13.68 -1.28 1.70
C LYS A 71 -12.55 -2.24 2.06
N PRO A 72 -12.43 -3.41 1.39
CA PRO A 72 -11.37 -4.39 1.66
C PRO A 72 -9.95 -3.79 1.61
N ASP A 73 -9.71 -2.86 0.67
CA ASP A 73 -8.43 -2.17 0.53
C ASP A 73 -8.05 -1.35 1.78
N SER A 74 -9.03 -0.66 2.39
CA SER A 74 -8.81 0.11 3.62
C SER A 74 -8.47 -0.81 4.80
N VAL A 75 -9.20 -1.92 4.92
CA VAL A 75 -9.01 -2.91 5.97
C VAL A 75 -7.63 -3.55 5.87
N LEU A 76 -7.22 -3.98 4.67
CA LEU A 76 -5.89 -4.57 4.45
C LEU A 76 -4.77 -3.57 4.73
N ARG A 77 -4.92 -2.31 4.32
CA ARG A 77 -3.93 -1.25 4.58
C ARG A 77 -3.78 -0.98 6.08
N GLN A 78 -4.88 -0.97 6.82
CA GLN A 78 -4.85 -0.78 8.27
C GLN A 78 -4.23 -2.00 8.97
N ALA A 79 -4.65 -3.21 8.60
CA ALA A 79 -4.09 -4.44 9.15
C ALA A 79 -2.58 -4.54 8.92
N ALA A 80 -2.10 -4.18 7.72
CA ALA A 80 -0.67 -4.16 7.42
C ALA A 80 0.09 -3.17 8.31
N ARG A 81 -0.45 -1.96 8.50
CA ARG A 81 0.17 -0.95 9.39
C ARG A 81 0.23 -1.43 10.84
N GLU A 82 -0.84 -2.00 11.34
CA GLU A 82 -0.90 -2.53 12.71
C GLU A 82 0.06 -3.70 12.89
N HIS A 83 0.13 -4.61 11.91
CA HIS A 83 1.06 -5.73 11.95
C HIS A 83 2.51 -5.25 11.99
N ILE A 84 2.92 -4.34 11.09
CA ILE A 84 4.28 -3.78 11.09
C ILE A 84 4.60 -3.09 12.42
N ARG A 85 3.65 -2.31 12.95
CA ARG A 85 3.81 -1.62 14.24
C ARG A 85 4.03 -2.62 15.37
N ASN A 86 3.22 -3.68 15.44
CA ASN A 86 3.31 -4.67 16.50
C ASN A 86 4.66 -5.41 16.46
N VAL A 87 5.08 -5.85 15.28
CA VAL A 87 6.38 -6.53 15.09
C VAL A 87 7.54 -5.61 15.49
N THR A 88 7.51 -4.34 15.06
CA THR A 88 8.57 -3.38 15.39
C THR A 88 8.64 -3.09 16.90
N LEU A 89 7.49 -3.00 17.57
CA LEU A 89 7.42 -2.83 19.02
C LEU A 89 7.95 -4.07 19.76
N GLU A 90 7.68 -5.27 19.27
CA GLU A 90 8.24 -6.50 19.84
C GLU A 90 9.77 -6.54 19.70
N ASP A 91 10.31 -6.18 18.53
CA ASP A 91 11.76 -6.14 18.31
C ASP A 91 12.48 -5.12 19.20
N THR A 92 11.89 -3.94 19.41
CA THR A 92 12.44 -2.94 20.34
C THR A 92 12.42 -3.43 21.79
N LYS A 93 11.33 -4.07 22.23
CA LYS A 93 11.24 -4.66 23.58
C LYS A 93 12.25 -5.78 23.81
N VAL A 94 12.47 -6.63 22.80
CA VAL A 94 13.48 -7.70 22.87
C VAL A 94 14.88 -7.08 22.94
N THR A 95 15.14 -6.05 22.14
CA THR A 95 16.43 -5.33 22.16
C THR A 95 16.67 -4.66 23.52
N ASP A 96 15.68 -3.96 24.06
CA ASP A 96 15.75 -3.32 25.37
C ASP A 96 15.95 -4.33 26.50
N LEU A 97 15.28 -5.49 26.44
CA LEU A 97 15.46 -6.58 27.41
C LEU A 97 16.88 -7.16 27.35
N ILE A 98 17.44 -7.34 26.16
CA ILE A 98 18.82 -7.78 25.97
C ILE A 98 19.79 -6.75 26.55
N TYR A 99 19.60 -5.45 26.28
CA TYR A 99 20.44 -4.39 26.84
C TYR A 99 20.36 -4.32 28.37
N SER A 100 19.17 -4.44 28.96
CA SER A 100 18.99 -4.48 30.41
C SER A 100 19.76 -5.65 31.03
N ARG A 101 19.64 -6.85 30.44
CA ARG A 101 20.38 -8.04 30.91
C ARG A 101 21.89 -7.90 30.74
N MET A 102 22.36 -7.33 29.64
CA MET A 102 23.79 -7.08 29.43
C MET A 102 24.36 -6.07 30.43
N ASN A 103 23.59 -5.04 30.79
CA ASN A 103 24.01 -4.08 31.81
C ASN A 103 24.05 -4.72 33.21
N GLU A 104 23.04 -5.52 33.59
CA GLU A 104 23.06 -6.28 34.85
C GLU A 104 24.28 -7.21 34.96
N LEU A 105 24.66 -7.89 33.87
CA LEU A 105 25.83 -8.76 33.84
C LEU A 105 27.16 -7.98 33.89
N ARG A 106 27.22 -6.81 33.26
CA ARG A 106 28.39 -5.92 33.33
C ARG A 106 28.57 -5.33 34.73
N GLU A 107 27.49 -4.93 35.39
CA GLU A 107 27.54 -4.42 36.76
C GLU A 107 28.04 -5.49 37.73
N ARG A 108 27.54 -6.72 37.63
CA ARG A 108 28.05 -7.86 38.43
C ARG A 108 29.54 -8.16 38.18
N SER A 109 29.97 -8.15 36.91
CA SER A 109 31.38 -8.39 36.57
C SER A 109 32.32 -7.29 37.07
N ASN A 110 31.84 -6.04 37.16
CA ASN A 110 32.61 -4.92 37.68
C ASN A 110 32.67 -4.94 39.22
N ASP A 111 31.62 -5.40 39.89
CA ASP A 111 31.57 -5.53 41.35
C ASP A 111 32.54 -6.63 41.84
N ASP A 112 32.61 -7.77 41.14
CA ASP A 112 33.57 -8.84 41.43
C ASP A 112 35.03 -8.43 41.15
N SER A 113 35.26 -7.48 40.23
CA SER A 113 36.62 -6.98 39.90
C SER A 113 37.14 -5.92 40.87
N ASN A 114 36.26 -5.29 41.66
CA ASN A 114 36.60 -4.28 42.67
C ASN A 114 36.78 -4.87 44.08
N ALA A 115 36.61 -6.18 44.25
CA ALA A 115 36.69 -6.88 45.53
C ALA A 115 38.07 -7.51 45.84
N ILE A 116 39.14 -7.10 45.14
CA ILE A 116 40.52 -7.60 45.34
C ILE A 116 41.47 -6.45 45.72
#